data_AF-C7RTS6-F1
#
_entry.id   AF-C7RTS6-F1
#
_cell.length_a   1.000
_cell.length_b   1.000
_cell.length_c   1.000
_cell.angle_alpha   90.00
_cell.angle_beta   90.00
_cell.angle_gamma   90.00
#
_symmetry.space_group_name_H-M   'P 1'
#
loop_
_entity.id
_entity.type
_entity.pdbx_description
1 polymer ?
#
loop_
_entity_poly.entity_id
_entity_poly.type
_entity_poly.pdbx_seq_one_letter_code
_entity_poly.pdbx_strand_id
1 'polypeptide(L)'
;MTSFSGHVLDLSSLASLVASFQLTNPTYGKFVPTAASILSRSATFLGIFFLGDFTPESDLAGFELSPTSLRISLNQSGLSISEAITLNSPPIRITVPEPGTLFLLMTGSFGLLGFGLRRKAQA
;
A
#
# COMPACT_ATOMS: atom_id res chain seq x y z
N MET A 1 13.08 -11.25 22.13
CA MET A 1 12.61 -10.67 20.85
C MET A 1 12.73 -9.17 20.97
N THR A 2 13.47 -8.53 20.07
CA THR A 2 13.55 -7.07 19.97
C THR A 2 12.32 -6.58 19.23
N SER A 3 11.55 -5.71 19.87
CA SER A 3 10.38 -5.08 19.24
C SER A 3 10.83 -4.04 18.21
N PHE A 4 9.99 -3.79 17.21
CA PHE A 4 10.12 -2.59 16.39
C PHE A 4 9.92 -1.34 17.26
N SER A 5 10.62 -0.26 16.94
CA SER A 5 10.45 1.03 17.62
C SER A 5 9.06 1.60 17.36
N GLY A 6 8.53 2.39 18.30
CA GLY A 6 7.32 3.17 18.06
C GLY A 6 7.50 4.15 16.90
N HIS A 7 6.41 4.42 16.18
CA HIS A 7 6.36 5.31 15.02
C HIS A 7 5.21 6.30 15.15
N VAL A 8 5.33 7.44 14.46
CA VAL A 8 4.29 8.47 14.38
C VAL A 8 3.81 8.56 12.94
N LEU A 9 2.50 8.61 12.75
CA LEU A 9 1.87 8.82 11.45
C LEU A 9 1.43 10.29 11.34
N ASP A 10 2.29 11.14 10.81
CA ASP A 10 1.93 12.52 10.49
C ASP A 10 1.17 12.60 9.17
N LEU A 11 -0.15 12.74 9.28
CA LEU A 11 -1.07 12.82 8.14
C LEU A 11 -1.33 14.26 7.66
N SER A 12 -0.53 15.24 8.10
CA SER A 12 -0.64 16.63 7.63
C SER A 12 -0.44 16.74 6.12
N SER A 13 0.48 15.96 5.56
CA SER A 13 0.65 15.74 4.11
C SER A 13 1.32 14.39 3.84
N LEU A 14 1.13 13.82 2.65
CA LEU A 14 1.83 12.59 2.25
C LEU A 14 3.36 12.77 2.24
N ALA A 15 3.85 13.95 1.90
CA ALA A 15 5.27 14.27 1.93
C ALA A 15 5.83 14.28 3.36
N SER A 16 5.10 14.89 4.31
CA SER A 16 5.44 14.87 5.74
C SER A 16 5.47 13.44 6.29
N LEU A 17 4.50 12.63 5.89
CA LEU A 17 4.41 11.23 6.30
C LEU A 17 5.63 10.43 5.84
N VAL A 18 6.05 10.58 4.58
CA VAL A 18 7.25 9.92 4.04
C VAL A 18 8.52 10.43 4.74
N ALA A 19 8.63 11.73 4.99
CA ALA A 19 9.82 12.32 5.60
C ALA A 19 10.01 11.95 7.08
N SER A 20 8.91 11.71 7.80
CA SER A 20 8.93 11.46 9.25
C SER A 20 8.82 9.99 9.63
N PHE A 21 8.26 9.14 8.76
CA PHE A 21 8.05 7.74 9.06
C PHE A 21 9.31 6.90 8.83
N GLN A 22 9.67 6.10 9.83
CA GLN A 22 10.68 5.05 9.72
C GLN A 22 10.28 3.90 10.63
N LEU A 23 10.45 2.67 10.15
CA LEU A 23 10.26 1.49 10.97
C LEU A 23 11.62 0.86 11.23
N THR A 24 12.04 0.81 12.50
CA THR A 24 13.39 0.35 12.87
C THR A 24 13.30 -0.82 13.85
N ASN A 25 14.14 -1.82 13.65
CA ASN A 25 14.36 -2.92 14.58
C ASN A 25 15.87 -3.20 14.69
N PRO A 26 16.46 -3.14 15.89
CA PRO A 26 17.91 -3.28 16.08
C PRO A 26 18.45 -4.69 15.78
N THR A 27 17.59 -5.66 15.51
CA THR A 27 17.99 -7.03 15.15
C THR A 27 17.69 -7.36 13.69
N TYR A 28 16.64 -6.78 13.12
CA TYR A 28 16.23 -7.09 11.75
C TYR A 28 16.65 -6.03 10.71
N GLY A 29 16.71 -4.76 11.10
CA GLY A 29 17.07 -3.66 10.22
C GLY A 29 16.03 -2.53 10.19
N LYS A 30 16.05 -1.75 9.12
CA LYS A 30 15.30 -0.49 8.99
C LYS A 30 14.56 -0.41 7.67
N PHE A 31 13.31 0.03 7.71
CA PHE A 31 12.54 0.43 6.53
C PHE A 31 12.43 1.95 6.46
N VAL A 32 12.73 2.50 5.28
CA VAL A 32 12.59 3.92 4.96
C VAL A 32 11.65 4.06 3.76
N PRO A 33 10.50 4.75 3.90
CA PRO A 33 9.60 4.99 2.79
C PRO A 33 10.19 6.03 1.82
N THR A 34 9.94 5.84 0.53
CA THR A 34 10.19 6.82 -0.54
C THR A 34 8.89 7.38 -1.11
N ALA A 35 7.78 6.65 -0.98
CA ALA A 35 6.44 7.09 -1.34
C ALA A 35 5.39 6.57 -0.38
N ALA A 36 4.28 7.29 -0.24
CA ALA A 36 3.13 6.89 0.55
C ALA A 36 1.82 7.16 -0.20
N SER A 37 0.81 6.32 0.02
CA SER A 37 -0.54 6.51 -0.46
C SER A 37 -1.57 6.05 0.58
N ILE A 38 -2.69 6.76 0.65
CA ILE A 38 -3.83 6.35 1.48
C ILE A 38 -4.67 5.39 0.64
N LEU A 39 -4.77 4.15 1.07
CA LEU A 39 -5.57 3.12 0.40
C LEU A 39 -7.06 3.28 0.69
N SER A 40 -7.40 3.58 1.94
CA SER A 40 -8.76 3.78 2.39
C SER A 40 -8.75 4.59 3.68
N ARG A 41 -9.74 5.48 3.80
CA ARG A 41 -9.93 6.34 4.98
C ARG A 41 -11.41 6.49 5.25
N SER A 42 -11.83 6.06 6.44
CA SER A 42 -13.15 6.28 7.01
C SER A 42 -13.03 6.82 8.44
N ALA A 43 -14.16 6.99 9.13
CA ALA A 43 -14.18 7.43 10.52
C ALA A 43 -13.58 6.39 11.49
N THR A 44 -13.56 5.10 11.12
CA THR A 44 -13.12 4.00 11.99
C THR A 44 -11.98 3.18 11.40
N PHE A 45 -11.60 3.43 10.15
CA PHE A 45 -10.58 2.66 9.45
C PHE A 45 -9.61 3.57 8.69
N LEU A 46 -8.32 3.28 8.80
CA LEU A 46 -7.28 3.92 8.01
C LEU A 46 -6.31 2.87 7.49
N GLY A 47 -6.22 2.78 6.15
CA GLY A 47 -5.25 1.94 5.45
C GLY A 47 -4.24 2.81 4.73
N ILE A 48 -2.96 2.65 5.04
CA ILE A 48 -1.85 3.36 4.41
C ILE A 48 -0.94 2.33 3.74
N PHE A 49 -0.47 2.68 2.56
CA PHE A 49 0.57 1.96 1.84
C PHE A 49 1.81 2.82 1.70
N PHE A 50 2.95 2.20 1.94
CA PHE A 50 4.27 2.77 1.75
C PHE A 50 5.03 1.93 0.76
N LEU A 51 5.75 2.60 -0.12
CA LEU A 51 6.82 2.01 -0.92
C LEU A 51 8.13 2.60 -0.41
N GLY A 52 9.15 1.76 -0.29
CA GLY A 52 10.46 2.19 0.21
C GLY A 52 11.49 1.09 0.08
N ASP A 53 12.56 1.24 0.85
CA ASP A 53 13.65 0.28 0.89
C ASP A 53 13.81 -0.25 2.32
N PHE A 54 14.08 -1.55 2.41
CA PHE A 54 14.46 -2.20 3.64
C PHE A 54 15.97 -2.44 3.64
N THR A 55 16.66 -1.89 4.63
CA THR A 55 18.07 -2.11 4.90
C THR A 55 18.18 -3.10 6.06
N PRO A 56 18.62 -4.35 5.81
CA PRO A 56 18.85 -5.32 6.87
C PRO A 56 19.98 -4.87 7.80
N GLU A 57 19.92 -5.30 9.05
CA GLU A 57 21.02 -5.05 10.00
C GLU A 57 22.26 -5.85 9.61
N SER A 58 23.45 -5.33 9.96
CA SER A 58 24.76 -5.90 9.61
C SER A 58 24.96 -7.37 10.01
N ASP A 59 24.23 -7.84 11.03
CA ASP A 59 24.27 -9.22 11.52
C ASP A 59 23.49 -10.22 10.63
N LEU A 60 22.67 -9.74 9.68
CA LEU A 60 21.94 -10.56 8.70
C LEU A 60 22.75 -10.71 7.41
N ALA A 61 23.88 -11.41 7.51
CA ALA A 61 24.79 -11.65 6.39
C ALA A 61 24.06 -12.28 5.18
N GLY A 62 24.24 -11.68 4.00
CA GLY A 62 23.65 -12.13 2.73
C GLY A 62 22.31 -11.48 2.36
N PHE A 63 21.76 -10.63 3.22
CA PHE A 63 20.63 -9.77 2.85
C PHE A 63 21.16 -8.40 2.43
N GLU A 64 20.73 -7.95 1.25
CA GLU A 64 21.07 -6.63 0.72
C GLU A 64 19.91 -5.66 0.90
N LEU A 65 20.19 -4.37 0.72
CA LEU A 65 19.15 -3.36 0.59
C LEU A 65 18.17 -3.78 -0.51
N SER A 66 16.89 -3.92 -0.15
CA SER A 66 15.87 -4.42 -1.06
C SER A 66 14.62 -3.54 -1.09
N PRO A 67 14.06 -3.28 -2.29
CA PRO A 67 12.77 -2.62 -2.41
C PRO A 67 11.71 -3.40 -1.63
N THR A 68 10.91 -2.68 -0.86
CA THR A 68 9.95 -3.27 0.09
C THR A 68 8.69 -2.43 0.11
N SER A 69 7.54 -3.08 0.26
CA SER A 69 6.27 -2.39 0.50
C SER A 69 5.84 -2.62 1.93
N LEU A 70 5.32 -1.58 2.57
CA LEU A 70 4.78 -1.65 3.92
C LEU A 70 3.31 -1.20 3.90
N ARG A 71 2.45 -1.98 4.55
CA ARG A 71 1.04 -1.64 4.72
C ARG A 71 0.72 -1.51 6.20
N ILE A 72 0.10 -0.39 6.55
CA ILE A 72 -0.44 -0.15 7.89
C ILE A 72 -1.95 -0.12 7.79
N SER A 73 -2.61 -0.84 8.68
CA SER A 73 -4.05 -0.88 8.83
C SER A 73 -4.40 -0.55 10.27
N LEU A 74 -5.07 0.57 10.47
CA LEU A 74 -5.62 0.99 11.75
C LEU A 74 -7.13 0.80 11.72
N ASN A 75 -7.65 0.10 12.73
CA ASN A 75 -9.08 -0.10 12.91
C ASN A 75 -9.49 0.27 14.32
N GLN A 76 -10.54 1.08 14.43
CA GLN A 76 -11.14 1.52 15.67
C GLN A 76 -12.46 0.80 15.91
N SER A 77 -12.60 0.20 17.09
CA SER A 77 -13.84 -0.43 17.56
C SER A 77 -14.20 0.16 18.93
N GLY A 78 -15.24 0.98 18.97
CA GLY A 78 -15.59 1.78 20.15
C GLY A 78 -14.45 2.75 20.51
N LEU A 79 -13.87 2.56 21.70
CA LEU A 79 -12.72 3.32 22.20
C LEU A 79 -11.36 2.65 21.93
N SER A 80 -11.37 1.41 21.42
CA SER A 80 -10.16 0.64 21.20
C SER A 80 -9.62 0.86 19.80
N ILE A 81 -8.30 1.06 19.68
CA ILE A 81 -7.58 1.15 18.41
C ILE A 81 -6.70 -0.09 18.27
N SER A 82 -6.76 -0.71 17.10
CA SER A 82 -5.91 -1.83 16.72
C SER A 82 -5.10 -1.46 15.50
N GLU A 83 -3.84 -1.89 15.49
CA GLU A 83 -2.90 -1.67 14.39
C GLU A 83 -2.38 -3.00 13.87
N ALA A 84 -2.34 -3.14 12.55
CA ALA A 84 -1.66 -4.22 11.86
C ALA A 84 -0.66 -3.62 10.86
N ILE A 85 0.60 -4.07 10.94
CA ILE A 85 1.66 -3.67 10.03
C ILE A 85 2.12 -4.92 9.28
N THR A 86 2.23 -4.82 7.97
CA THR A 86 2.73 -5.89 7.12
C THR A 86 3.83 -5.34 6.23
N LEU A 87 4.97 -6.01 6.24
CA LEU A 87 6.13 -5.68 5.42
C LEU A 87 6.34 -6.81 4.41
N ASN A 88 6.41 -6.46 3.12
CA ASN A 88 6.56 -7.41 2.03
C ASN A 88 7.80 -7.07 1.21
N SER A 89 8.74 -8.01 1.13
CA SER A 89 9.89 -8.00 0.23
C SER A 89 9.87 -9.30 -0.58
N PRO A 90 9.79 -9.26 -1.93
CA PRO A 90 9.71 -8.08 -2.79
C PRO A 90 8.39 -7.28 -2.62
N PRO A 91 8.34 -6.02 -3.08
CA PRO A 91 7.21 -5.13 -2.80
C PRO A 91 5.95 -5.60 -3.55
N ILE A 92 4.82 -5.62 -2.86
CA ILE A 92 3.51 -5.82 -3.49
C ILE A 92 3.11 -4.50 -4.12
N ARG A 93 3.06 -4.44 -5.44
CA ARG A 93 2.51 -3.29 -6.15
C ARG A 93 0.99 -3.32 -6.00
N ILE A 94 0.44 -2.31 -5.35
CA ILE A 94 -1.00 -2.06 -5.41
C ILE A 94 -1.27 -1.43 -6.78
N THR A 95 -1.60 -2.28 -7.75
CA THR A 95 -2.10 -1.83 -9.05
C THR A 95 -3.46 -1.18 -8.81
N VAL A 96 -3.49 0.11 -8.51
CA VAL A 96 -4.68 0.91 -8.76
C VAL A 96 -4.86 0.90 -10.27
N PRO A 97 -5.98 0.40 -10.83
CA PRO A 97 -6.18 0.40 -12.27
C PRO A 97 -6.04 1.83 -12.76
N GLU A 98 -5.11 2.05 -13.69
CA GLU A 98 -4.89 3.38 -14.25
C GLU A 98 -6.21 3.86 -14.92
N PRO A 99 -6.50 5.18 -14.94
CA PRO A 99 -7.71 5.69 -15.56
C PRO A 99 -7.94 5.16 -16.98
N GLY A 100 -6.85 4.90 -17.73
CA GLY A 100 -6.90 4.27 -19.05
C GLY A 100 -7.41 2.83 -19.06
N THR A 101 -7.11 2.02 -18.03
CA THR A 101 -7.62 0.65 -17.90
C THR A 101 -9.12 0.65 -17.61
N LEU A 102 -9.58 1.58 -16.77
CA LEU A 102 -11.02 1.77 -16.53
C LEU A 102 -11.73 2.26 -17.79
N PHE A 103 -11.12 3.18 -18.54
CA PHE A 103 -11.65 3.64 -19.82
C PHE A 103 -11.71 2.52 -20.87
N LEU A 104 -10.67 1.69 -20.97
CA LEU A 104 -10.64 0.54 -21.87
C LEU A 104 -11.68 -0.51 -21.48
N LEU A 105 -11.85 -0.79 -20.19
CA LEU A 105 -12.89 -1.69 -19.68
C LEU A 105 -14.30 -1.17 -20.03
N MET A 106 -14.55 0.13 -19.81
CA MET A 106 -15.82 0.75 -20.14
C MET A 106 -16.10 0.70 -21.64
N THR A 107 -15.17 1.18 -22.46
CA THR A 107 -15.33 1.21 -23.93
C THR A 107 -15.46 -0.18 -24.55
N GLY A 108 -14.67 -1.16 -24.08
CA GLY A 108 -14.80 -2.55 -24.50
C GLY A 108 -16.15 -3.16 -24.16
N SER A 109 -16.68 -2.86 -22.97
CA SER A 109 -17.99 -3.36 -22.51
C SER A 109 -19.15 -2.77 -23.32
N PHE A 110 -19.12 -1.46 -23.60
CA PHE A 110 -20.14 -0.83 -24.46
C PHE A 110 -20.06 -1.31 -25.91
N GLY A 111 -18.86 -1.53 -26.45
CA GLY A 111 -18.67 -2.07 -27.80
C GLY A 111 -19.27 -3.47 -27.97
N LEU A 112 -19.04 -4.37 -27.01
CA LEU A 112 -19.57 -5.73 -27.04
C LEU A 112 -21.10 -5.79 -26.87
N LEU A 113 -21.66 -4.95 -25.99
CA LEU A 113 -23.12 -4.84 -25.83
C LEU A 113 -23.78 -4.29 -27.11
N GLY A 114 -23.18 -3.28 -27.75
CA GLY A 114 -23.66 -2.71 -29.01
C GLY A 114 -23.66 -3.72 -30.17
N PHE A 115 -22.62 -4.54 -30.29
CA PHE A 115 -22.56 -5.61 -31.30
C PHE A 115 -23.53 -6.77 -30.98
N GLY A 116 -23.71 -7.12 -29.71
CA GLY A 116 -24.64 -8.16 -29.28
C GLY A 116 -26.11 -7.81 -29.56
N LEU A 117 -26.50 -6.55 -29.33
CA LEU A 117 -27.86 -6.08 -29.63
C LEU A 117 -28.13 -5.98 -31.14
N ARG A 118 -27.14 -5.57 -31.94
CA ARG A 118 -27.26 -5.56 -33.41
C ARG A 118 -27.44 -6.95 -34.00
N ARG A 119 -26.76 -7.96 -33.48
CA ARG A 119 -26.95 -9.35 -33.92
C ARG A 119 -28.34 -9.90 -33.61
N LYS A 120 -28.94 -9.52 -32.48
CA LYS A 120 -30.32 -9.93 -32.14
C LYS A 120 -31.39 -9.20 -32.96
N ALA A 121 -31.11 -8.02 -33.50
CA ALA A 121 -32.03 -7.30 -34.37
C ALA A 121 -31.99 -7.77 -35.84
N GLN A 122 -31.01 -8.58 -36.22
CA GLN A 122 -30.82 -9.11 -37.58
C GLN A 122 -31.05 -10.63 -37.69
N ALA A 123 -31.52 -11.27 -36.62
CA ALA A 123 -31.99 -12.67 -36.61
C ALA A 123 -33.51 -12.67 -36.45
#